data_AF-A0A9R1DXT1-F1
#
_entry.id   AF-A0A9R1DXT1-F1
#
_cell.length_a   1.000
_cell.length_b   1.000
_cell.length_c   1.000
_cell.angle_alpha   90.00
_cell.angle_beta   90.00
_cell.angle_gamma   90.00
#
_symmetry.space_group_name_H-M   'P 1'
#
loop_
_entity.id
_entity.type
_entity.pdbx_description
1 polymer ?
#
loop_
_entity_poly.entity_id
_entity_poly.type
_entity_poly.pdbx_seq_one_letter_code
_entity_poly.pdbx_strand_id
1 'polypeptide(L)'
;MDVILERYQRYSFEERAVLDPSIGNQANWGDEYGSLKIKLDALQKSQRQLLGEQLDPLTTKELQQLEQQLDSSLKHIRSRKNQLLFESISELQKKEKSLKDQNGVLQKEQLNGATTSSPSPTPATAQDSMAPPNIGYLCFHLGHINLENQEGGIQNLSRLQHKQTTAIYQRGCSAPSATDEGWRQPHMTPPEGENGA
;
A
#
# COMPACT_ATOMS: atom_id res chain seq x y z
N MET A 1 51.19 -50.66 9.11
CA MET A 1 50.84 -50.02 10.39
C MET A 1 49.58 -49.17 10.19
N ASP A 2 49.52 -48.43 9.08
CA ASP A 2 48.39 -47.57 8.70
C ASP A 2 47.06 -48.31 8.51
N VAL A 3 47.08 -49.50 7.90
CA VAL A 3 45.88 -50.34 7.71
C VAL A 3 45.24 -50.79 9.04
N ILE A 4 46.04 -50.88 10.11
CA ILE A 4 45.56 -51.25 11.44
C ILE A 4 44.98 -50.02 12.14
N LEU A 5 45.63 -48.87 11.99
CA LEU A 5 45.14 -47.58 12.48
C LEU A 5 43.81 -47.19 11.85
N GLU A 6 43.69 -47.32 10.53
CA GLU A 6 42.48 -46.99 9.78
C GLU A 6 41.30 -47.89 10.20
N ARG A 7 41.57 -49.18 10.44
CA ARG A 7 40.56 -50.12 10.94
C ARG A 7 40.12 -49.77 12.36
N TYR A 8 41.07 -49.42 13.24
CA TYR A 8 40.77 -49.00 14.62
C TYR A 8 40.00 -47.67 14.67
N GLN A 9 40.38 -46.70 13.84
CA GLN A 9 39.67 -45.42 13.68
C GLN A 9 38.23 -45.62 13.23
N ARG A 10 37.99 -46.53 12.28
CA ARG A 10 36.64 -46.84 11.83
C ARG A 10 35.78 -47.49 12.92
N TYR A 11 36.32 -48.49 13.62
CA TYR A 11 35.60 -49.14 14.72
C TYR A 11 35.32 -48.17 15.89
N SER A 12 36.29 -47.35 16.27
CA SER A 12 36.11 -46.36 17.34
C SER A 12 35.13 -45.25 16.97
N PHE A 13 35.06 -44.85 15.70
CA PHE A 13 34.06 -43.87 15.23
C PHE A 13 32.64 -44.47 15.24
N GLU A 14 32.49 -45.69 14.74
CA GLU A 14 31.22 -46.42 14.74
C GLU A 14 30.72 -46.70 16.17
N GLU A 15 31.60 -47.11 17.08
CA GLU A 15 31.29 -47.31 18.51
C GLU A 15 30.82 -46.01 19.18
N ARG A 16 31.47 -44.88 18.86
CA ARG A 16 31.10 -43.56 19.40
C ARG A 16 29.77 -43.06 18.84
N ALA A 17 29.47 -43.33 17.58
CA ALA A 17 28.20 -42.99 16.93
C ALA A 17 27.02 -43.81 17.49
N VAL A 18 27.27 -45.04 17.97
CA VAL A 18 26.26 -45.87 18.65
C VAL A 18 26.00 -45.39 20.08
N LEU A 19 27.05 -44.94 20.77
CA LEU A 19 26.97 -44.46 22.16
C LEU A 19 26.37 -43.05 22.28
N ASP A 20 26.51 -42.21 21.25
CA ASP A 20 25.93 -40.88 21.19
C ASP A 20 25.26 -40.60 19.84
N PRO A 21 23.93 -40.81 19.74
CA PRO A 21 23.15 -40.46 18.55
C PRO A 21 23.22 -38.96 18.18
N SER A 22 23.65 -38.09 19.11
CA SER A 22 23.86 -36.66 18.86
C SER A 22 24.93 -36.41 17.78
N ILE A 23 25.90 -37.31 17.61
CA ILE A 23 26.95 -37.19 16.59
C ILE A 23 26.37 -37.35 15.16
N GLY A 24 25.39 -38.23 14.98
CA GLY A 24 24.63 -38.32 13.73
C GLY A 24 23.75 -37.09 13.50
N ASN A 25 23.17 -36.54 14.56
CA ASN A 25 22.40 -35.29 14.51
C ASN A 25 23.30 -34.06 14.24
N GLN A 26 24.60 -34.15 14.54
CA GLN A 26 25.56 -33.08 14.31
C GLN A 26 25.87 -32.86 12.83
N ALA A 27 25.93 -33.93 12.04
CA ALA A 27 26.05 -33.87 10.58
C ALA A 27 24.80 -33.23 9.94
N ASN A 28 23.63 -33.48 10.53
CA ASN A 28 22.35 -32.95 10.06
C ASN A 28 22.23 -31.41 10.24
N TRP A 29 22.87 -30.81 11.25
CA TRP A 29 22.84 -29.35 11.44
C TRP A 29 23.48 -28.58 10.27
N GLY A 30 24.52 -29.12 9.64
CA GLY A 30 25.17 -28.48 8.50
C GLY A 30 24.26 -28.42 7.28
N ASP A 31 23.59 -29.53 6.97
CA ASP A 31 22.65 -29.64 5.85
C ASP A 31 21.37 -28.83 6.11
N GLU A 32 20.84 -28.88 7.33
CA GLU A 32 19.69 -28.06 7.74
C GLU A 32 20.00 -26.56 7.67
N TYR A 33 21.19 -26.16 8.14
CA TYR A 33 21.66 -24.79 8.03
C TYR A 33 21.80 -24.37 6.57
N GLY A 34 22.39 -25.22 5.72
CA GLY A 34 22.50 -24.97 4.28
C GLY A 34 21.14 -24.77 3.62
N SER A 35 20.18 -25.65 3.91
CA SER A 35 18.80 -25.55 3.43
C SER A 35 18.11 -24.27 3.89
N LEU A 36 18.27 -23.90 5.16
CA LEU A 36 17.72 -22.67 5.72
C LEU A 36 18.36 -21.44 5.09
N LYS A 37 19.68 -21.46 4.87
CA LYS A 37 20.42 -20.37 4.24
C LYS A 37 19.95 -20.12 2.79
N ILE A 38 19.76 -21.18 2.01
CA ILE A 38 19.20 -21.08 0.66
C ILE A 38 17.80 -20.45 0.67
N LYS A 39 16.93 -20.86 1.60
CA LYS A 39 15.58 -20.27 1.75
C LYS A 39 15.65 -18.79 2.11
N LEU A 40 16.52 -18.41 3.03
CA LEU A 40 16.73 -17.02 3.44
C LEU A 40 17.19 -16.17 2.26
N ASP A 41 18.19 -16.64 1.51
CA ASP A 41 18.74 -15.91 0.36
C ASP A 41 17.69 -15.77 -0.76
N ALA A 42 16.87 -16.80 -0.98
CA ALA A 42 15.75 -16.75 -1.91
C ALA A 42 14.67 -15.74 -1.49
N LEU A 43 14.30 -15.72 -0.21
CA LEU A 43 13.35 -14.74 0.33
C LEU A 43 13.88 -13.32 0.22
N GLN A 44 15.14 -13.09 0.58
CA GLN A 44 15.76 -11.77 0.50
C GLN A 44 15.88 -11.29 -0.96
N LYS A 45 16.18 -12.21 -1.89
CA LYS A 45 16.15 -11.91 -3.33
C LYS A 45 14.75 -11.53 -3.79
N SER A 46 13.74 -12.30 -3.40
CA SER A 46 12.33 -12.03 -3.73
C SER A 46 11.88 -10.67 -3.18
N GLN A 47 12.25 -10.33 -1.94
CA GLN A 47 11.96 -9.03 -1.33
C GLN A 47 12.56 -7.88 -2.16
N ARG A 48 13.84 -7.98 -2.54
CA ARG A 48 14.49 -6.95 -3.37
C ARG A 48 13.79 -6.78 -4.71
N GLN A 49 13.42 -7.89 -5.35
CA GLN A 49 12.66 -7.85 -6.60
C GLN A 49 11.29 -7.17 -6.42
N LEU A 50 10.56 -7.48 -5.35
CA LEU A 50 9.30 -6.81 -5.03
C LEU A 50 9.46 -5.30 -4.75
N LEU A 51 10.65 -4.87 -4.31
CA LEU A 51 11.02 -3.46 -4.14
C LEU A 51 11.53 -2.80 -5.44
N GLY A 52 11.57 -3.54 -6.55
CA GLY A 52 12.03 -3.04 -7.84
C GLY A 52 13.56 -3.08 -8.02
N GLU A 53 14.28 -3.80 -7.16
CA GLU A 53 15.74 -3.93 -7.22
C GLU A 53 16.16 -5.25 -7.89
N GLN A 54 17.34 -5.28 -8.51
CA GLN A 54 17.94 -6.50 -9.10
C GLN A 54 17.00 -7.21 -10.08
N LEU A 55 16.43 -6.44 -11.00
CA LEU A 55 15.46 -6.91 -11.99
C LEU A 55 16.10 -7.41 -13.29
N ASP A 56 17.35 -7.04 -13.57
CA ASP A 56 18.10 -7.45 -14.78
C ASP A 56 18.08 -8.96 -15.09
N PRO A 57 18.16 -9.88 -14.11
CA PRO A 57 18.13 -11.31 -14.41
C PRO A 57 16.73 -11.87 -14.70
N LEU A 58 15.66 -11.07 -14.58
CA LEU A 58 14.29 -11.53 -14.81
C LEU A 58 13.92 -11.42 -16.30
N THR A 59 13.19 -12.41 -16.78
CA THR A 59 12.58 -12.35 -18.11
C THR A 59 11.36 -11.43 -18.12
N THR A 60 10.94 -10.98 -19.30
CA THR A 60 9.73 -10.14 -19.46
C THR A 60 8.48 -10.80 -18.88
N LYS A 61 8.38 -12.14 -18.96
CA LYS A 61 7.26 -12.89 -18.38
C LYS A 61 7.27 -12.85 -16.85
N GLU A 62 8.44 -13.02 -16.23
CA GLU A 62 8.58 -12.97 -14.78
C GLU A 62 8.36 -11.55 -14.25
N LEU A 63 8.82 -10.52 -14.97
CA LEU A 63 8.51 -9.12 -14.66
C LEU A 63 7.02 -8.83 -14.71
N GLN A 64 6.31 -9.33 -15.73
CA GLN A 64 4.86 -9.18 -15.82
C GLN A 64 4.14 -9.88 -14.65
N GLN A 65 4.63 -11.05 -14.23
CA GLN A 65 4.07 -11.74 -13.05
C GLN A 65 4.30 -10.94 -11.77
N LEU A 66 5.49 -10.36 -11.60
CA LEU A 66 5.84 -9.52 -10.47
C LEU A 66 4.95 -8.26 -10.40
N GLU A 67 4.74 -7.61 -11.54
CA GLU A 67 3.83 -6.46 -11.67
C GLU A 67 2.40 -6.86 -11.28
N GLN A 68 1.89 -7.97 -11.81
CA GLN A 68 0.55 -8.47 -11.47
C GLN A 68 0.40 -8.80 -9.98
N GLN A 69 1.44 -9.35 -9.36
CA GLN A 69 1.45 -9.63 -7.93
C GLN A 69 1.35 -8.34 -7.11
N LEU A 70 2.18 -7.33 -7.43
CA LEU A 70 2.16 -6.03 -6.77
C LEU A 70 0.82 -5.32 -6.92
N ASP A 71 0.29 -5.28 -8.15
CA ASP A 71 -1.01 -4.69 -8.46
C ASP A 71 -2.15 -5.34 -7.66
N SER A 72 -2.16 -6.69 -7.61
CA SER A 72 -3.16 -7.43 -6.86
C SER A 72 -3.05 -7.12 -5.37
N SER A 73 -1.86 -7.24 -4.78
CA SER A 73 -1.64 -6.95 -3.36
C SER A 73 -2.02 -5.52 -3.01
N LEU A 74 -1.68 -4.54 -3.84
CA LEU A 74 -2.03 -3.14 -3.63
C LEU A 74 -3.55 -2.91 -3.66
N LYS A 75 -4.26 -3.54 -4.60
CA LYS A 75 -5.74 -3.52 -4.63
C LYS A 75 -6.33 -4.08 -3.35
N HIS A 76 -5.82 -5.20 -2.85
CA HIS A 76 -6.28 -5.80 -1.59
C HIS A 76 -6.04 -4.88 -0.39
N ILE A 77 -4.85 -4.29 -0.28
CA ILE A 77 -4.52 -3.34 0.79
C ILE A 77 -5.47 -2.13 0.76
N ARG A 78 -5.66 -1.53 -0.42
CA ARG A 78 -6.58 -0.38 -0.58
C ARG A 78 -8.01 -0.76 -0.23
N SER A 79 -8.50 -1.91 -0.69
CA SER A 79 -9.84 -2.42 -0.36
C SER A 79 -10.01 -2.60 1.14
N ARG A 80 -9.05 -3.23 1.82
CA ARG A 80 -9.11 -3.46 3.26
C ARG A 80 -9.07 -2.15 4.04
N LYS A 81 -8.22 -1.21 3.64
CA LYS A 81 -8.15 0.13 4.25
C LYS A 81 -9.47 0.88 4.12
N ASN A 82 -10.08 0.86 2.94
CA ASN A 82 -11.38 1.50 2.70
C ASN A 82 -12.48 0.85 3.53
N GLN A 83 -12.51 -0.48 3.60
CA GLN A 83 -13.48 -1.21 4.43
C GLN A 83 -13.39 -0.76 5.90
N LEU A 84 -12.19 -0.76 6.49
CA LEU A 84 -11.97 -0.33 7.87
C LEU A 84 -12.37 1.14 8.10
N LEU A 85 -12.13 2.00 7.11
CA LEU A 85 -12.54 3.41 7.18
C LEU A 85 -14.08 3.54 7.19
N PHE A 86 -14.79 2.81 6.34
CA PHE A 86 -16.25 2.81 6.31
C PHE A 86 -16.87 2.22 7.58
N GLU A 87 -16.26 1.17 8.14
CA GLU A 87 -16.65 0.61 9.43
C GLU A 87 -16.54 1.69 10.53
N SER A 88 -15.39 2.38 10.61
CA SER A 88 -15.17 3.46 11.58
C SER A 88 -16.14 4.63 11.41
N ILE A 89 -16.40 5.08 10.17
CA ILE A 89 -17.40 6.13 9.90
C ILE A 89 -18.78 5.70 10.39
N SER A 90 -19.19 4.47 10.11
CA SER A 90 -20.49 3.94 10.50
C SER A 90 -20.65 3.87 12.03
N GLU A 91 -19.60 3.46 12.74
CA GLU A 91 -19.58 3.45 14.21
C GLU A 91 -19.71 4.86 14.78
N LEU A 92 -18.97 5.82 14.23
CA LEU A 92 -19.04 7.22 14.65
C LEU A 92 -20.41 7.84 14.40
N GLN A 93 -21.02 7.58 13.24
CA GLN A 93 -22.38 8.06 12.93
C GLN A 93 -23.43 7.46 13.87
N LYS A 94 -23.29 6.19 14.25
CA LYS A 94 -24.17 5.55 15.24
C LYS A 94 -24.02 6.22 16.61
N LYS A 95 -22.79 6.54 17.02
CA LYS A 95 -22.50 7.24 18.28
C LYS A 95 -23.05 8.66 18.26
N GLU A 96 -22.86 9.40 17.18
CA GLU A 96 -23.41 10.74 16.97
C GLU A 96 -24.94 10.72 17.12
N LYS A 97 -25.62 9.79 16.45
CA LYS A 97 -27.07 9.64 16.54
C LYS A 97 -27.52 9.35 17.97
N SER A 98 -26.87 8.40 18.65
CA SER A 98 -27.21 8.05 20.04
C SER A 98 -27.05 9.25 20.98
N LEU A 99 -25.98 10.04 20.83
CA LEU A 99 -25.75 11.23 21.65
C LEU A 99 -26.77 12.33 21.33
N LYS A 100 -27.13 12.50 20.06
CA LYS A 100 -28.16 13.46 19.64
C LYS A 100 -29.53 13.10 20.20
N ASP A 101 -29.88 11.81 20.18
CA ASP A 101 -31.13 11.31 20.76
C ASP A 101 -31.16 11.54 22.28
N GLN A 102 -30.07 11.22 23.00
CA GLN A 102 -29.93 11.49 24.44
C GLN A 102 -30.04 12.98 24.77
N ASN A 103 -29.34 13.85 24.03
CA ASN A 103 -29.42 15.30 24.21
C ASN A 103 -30.83 15.82 23.96
N GLY A 104 -31.56 15.27 22.97
CA GLY A 104 -32.94 15.64 22.69
C GLY A 104 -33.90 15.26 23.83
N VAL A 105 -33.69 14.11 24.47
CA VAL A 105 -34.46 13.71 25.67
C VAL A 105 -34.19 14.69 26.81
N LEU A 106 -32.92 14.95 27.11
CA LEU A 106 -32.53 15.86 28.20
C LEU A 106 -33.08 17.28 27.98
N GLN A 107 -33.04 17.81 26.76
CA GLN A 107 -33.62 19.12 26.44
C GLN A 107 -35.12 19.16 26.71
N LYS A 108 -35.86 18.10 26.35
CA LYS A 108 -37.29 18.00 26.65
C LYS A 108 -37.56 17.92 28.15
N GLU A 109 -36.77 17.16 28.90
CA GLU A 109 -36.88 17.11 30.36
C GLU A 109 -36.62 18.48 31.01
N GLN A 110 -35.62 19.23 30.52
CA GLN A 110 -35.34 20.60 30.96
C GLN A 110 -36.46 21.59 30.63
N LEU A 111 -37.12 21.43 29.48
CA LEU A 111 -38.27 22.24 29.06
C LEU A 111 -39.55 21.91 29.85
N ASN A 112 -39.73 20.65 30.25
CA ASN A 112 -40.92 20.17 30.93
C ASN A 112 -40.86 20.33 32.46
N GLY A 113 -39.68 20.62 33.02
CA GLY A 113 -39.45 20.86 34.45
C GLY A 113 -38.95 22.27 34.74
N ALA A 114 -39.85 23.25 34.89
CA ALA A 114 -39.47 24.53 35.47
C ALA A 114 -39.27 24.37 36.99
N THR A 115 -38.04 24.58 37.50
CA THR A 115 -37.67 25.37 38.70
C THR A 115 -36.25 25.05 39.20
N THR A 116 -35.28 25.92 38.87
CA THR A 116 -34.30 26.60 39.76
C THR A 116 -32.96 26.91 39.03
N SER A 117 -32.67 28.21 38.97
CA SER A 117 -31.37 28.90 38.84
C SER A 117 -30.13 28.15 38.28
N SER A 118 -29.63 28.67 37.16
CA SER A 118 -28.22 28.85 36.72
C SER A 118 -27.14 28.73 37.84
N PRO A 119 -25.89 28.25 37.58
CA PRO A 119 -25.16 28.50 36.33
C PRO A 119 -24.40 27.33 35.70
N SER A 120 -24.23 27.49 34.37
CA SER A 120 -23.20 26.93 33.48
C SER A 120 -22.38 25.75 34.00
N PRO A 121 -22.45 24.55 33.37
CA PRO A 121 -21.36 23.61 33.47
C PRO A 121 -20.26 24.06 32.50
N THR A 122 -19.13 24.50 33.06
CA THR A 122 -17.82 24.37 32.41
C THR A 122 -17.71 22.99 31.76
N PRO A 123 -17.07 22.84 30.59
CA PRO A 123 -16.85 21.54 29.99
C PRO A 123 -15.94 20.75 30.94
N ALA A 124 -16.55 19.84 31.69
CA ALA A 124 -15.84 18.90 32.54
C ALA A 124 -15.08 17.96 31.60
N THR A 125 -13.75 18.09 31.65
CA THR A 125 -12.77 17.16 31.09
C THR A 125 -13.02 15.79 31.71
N ALA A 126 -13.89 14.99 31.09
CA ALA A 126 -13.96 13.56 31.37
C ALA A 126 -12.71 12.94 30.75
N GLN A 127 -11.69 12.76 31.59
CA GLN A 127 -10.55 11.92 31.32
C GLN A 127 -11.06 10.48 31.20
N ASP A 128 -11.46 10.08 30.01
CA ASP A 128 -11.38 8.68 29.62
C ASP A 128 -10.12 8.52 28.78
N SER A 129 -9.24 7.65 29.25
CA SER A 129 -7.93 7.38 28.65
C SER A 129 -8.12 6.60 27.34
N MET A 130 -8.66 7.24 26.32
CA MET A 130 -8.53 6.81 24.93
C MET A 130 -7.55 7.77 24.29
N ALA A 131 -6.31 7.28 24.13
CA ALA A 131 -5.39 7.88 23.18
C ALA A 131 -6.18 8.19 21.90
N PRO A 132 -6.13 9.44 21.38
CA PRO A 132 -6.82 9.77 20.15
C PRO A 132 -6.41 8.74 19.09
N PRO A 133 -7.33 8.17 18.30
CA PRO A 133 -6.93 7.40 17.14
C PRO A 133 -5.98 8.31 16.37
N ASN A 134 -4.82 7.79 16.07
CA ASN A 134 -3.64 8.54 15.67
C ASN A 134 -3.89 9.23 14.31
N ILE A 135 -4.61 10.35 14.33
CA ILE A 135 -4.97 11.17 13.16
C ILE A 135 -3.69 11.72 12.54
N GLY A 136 -2.63 11.92 13.35
CA GLY A 136 -1.29 12.25 12.86
C GLY A 136 -0.67 11.15 12.00
N TYR A 137 -0.74 9.88 12.41
CA TYR A 137 -0.25 8.76 11.61
C TYR A 137 -1.10 8.47 10.38
N LEU A 138 -2.42 8.70 10.45
CA LEU A 138 -3.29 8.61 9.28
C LEU A 138 -3.00 9.73 8.27
N CYS A 139 -2.75 10.97 8.71
CA CYS A 139 -2.38 12.08 7.83
C CYS A 139 -1.02 11.85 7.14
N PHE A 140 -0.03 11.32 7.87
CA PHE A 140 1.29 11.02 7.33
C PHE A 140 1.29 9.83 6.33
N HIS A 141 0.31 8.92 6.40
CA HIS A 141 0.15 7.80 5.45
C HIS A 141 -0.98 8.00 4.41
N LEU A 142 -1.77 9.07 4.51
CA LEU A 142 -2.79 9.42 3.52
C LEU A 142 -2.29 10.48 2.51
N GLY A 143 -1.29 11.29 2.87
CA GLY A 143 -0.72 12.31 1.98
C GLY A 143 0.00 11.77 0.75
N HIS A 144 0.53 10.54 0.80
CA HIS A 144 1.25 9.94 -0.34
C HIS A 144 0.40 9.08 -1.28
N ILE A 145 -0.81 8.67 -0.88
CA ILE A 145 -1.61 7.71 -1.68
C ILE A 145 -2.79 8.40 -2.41
N ASN A 146 -3.21 9.59 -1.97
CA ASN A 146 -4.34 10.27 -2.62
C ASN A 146 -3.97 10.98 -3.93
N LEU A 147 -2.67 11.19 -4.22
CA LEU A 147 -2.24 11.74 -5.51
C LEU A 147 -2.33 10.70 -6.65
N GLU A 148 -2.16 9.41 -6.35
CA GLU A 148 -2.27 8.33 -7.35
C GLU A 148 -3.71 7.91 -7.69
N ASN A 149 -4.71 8.36 -6.92
CA ASN A 149 -6.11 8.11 -7.28
C ASN A 149 -6.56 8.91 -8.51
N GLN A 150 -5.81 9.94 -8.93
CA GLN A 150 -5.95 10.53 -10.27
C GLN A 150 -5.13 9.76 -11.32
N GLU A 151 -3.97 9.21 -10.95
CA GLU A 151 -3.11 8.48 -11.88
C GLU A 151 -3.73 7.18 -12.39
N GLY A 152 -4.52 6.48 -11.58
CA GLY A 152 -5.29 5.32 -12.05
C GLY A 152 -6.30 5.68 -13.15
N GLY A 153 -6.95 6.84 -13.06
CA GLY A 153 -7.82 7.36 -14.11
C GLY A 153 -7.04 7.78 -15.36
N ILE A 154 -5.90 8.44 -15.17
CA ILE A 154 -5.02 8.93 -16.25
C ILE A 154 -4.36 7.76 -16.99
N GLN A 155 -3.90 6.72 -16.31
CA GLN A 155 -3.31 5.52 -16.93
C GLN A 155 -4.34 4.71 -17.72
N ASN A 156 -5.58 4.61 -17.23
CA ASN A 156 -6.67 3.98 -17.96
C ASN A 156 -7.07 4.81 -19.20
N LEU A 157 -7.09 6.13 -19.09
CA LEU A 157 -7.33 7.03 -20.23
C LEU A 157 -6.18 6.94 -21.25
N SER A 158 -4.92 6.94 -20.82
CA SER A 158 -3.75 6.79 -21.68
C SER A 158 -3.71 5.43 -22.37
N ARG A 159 -4.06 4.32 -21.68
CA ARG A 159 -4.21 3.00 -22.30
C ARG A 159 -5.38 2.95 -23.30
N LEU A 160 -6.50 3.64 -23.01
CA LEU A 160 -7.64 3.72 -23.91
C LEU A 160 -7.32 4.55 -25.15
N GLN A 161 -6.67 5.70 -24.98
CA GLN A 161 -6.18 6.56 -26.06
C GLN A 161 -5.16 5.80 -26.93
N HIS A 162 -4.20 5.10 -26.32
CA HIS A 162 -3.24 4.27 -27.08
C HIS A 162 -3.93 3.14 -27.85
N LYS A 163 -4.92 2.46 -27.25
CA LYS A 163 -5.73 1.45 -27.96
C LYS A 163 -6.53 2.05 -29.12
N GLN A 164 -7.11 3.24 -28.95
CA GLN A 164 -7.83 3.94 -30.01
C GLN A 164 -6.88 4.36 -31.14
N THR A 165 -5.75 4.99 -30.83
CA THR A 165 -4.75 5.41 -31.83
C THR A 165 -4.18 4.21 -32.61
N THR A 166 -3.86 3.12 -31.91
CA THR A 166 -3.37 1.88 -32.56
C THR A 166 -4.44 1.25 -33.44
N ALA A 167 -5.72 1.25 -33.03
CA ALA A 167 -6.82 0.75 -33.86
C ALA A 167 -7.08 1.60 -35.11
N ILE A 168 -6.86 2.92 -35.03
CA ILE A 168 -6.93 3.83 -36.19
C ILE A 168 -5.81 3.52 -37.18
N TYR A 169 -4.57 3.36 -36.71
CA TYR A 169 -3.42 2.99 -37.54
C TYR A 169 -3.58 1.61 -38.19
N GLN A 170 -4.13 0.62 -37.47
CA GLN A 170 -4.37 -0.73 -38.00
C GLN A 170 -5.50 -0.79 -39.05
N ARG A 171 -6.42 0.19 -39.08
CA ARG A 171 -7.45 0.31 -40.12
C ARG A 171 -6.96 1.01 -41.40
N GLY A 172 -5.69 1.40 -41.49
CA GLY A 172 -5.13 2.03 -42.69
C GLY A 172 -5.57 3.48 -42.91
N CYS A 173 -6.18 4.12 -41.90
CA CYS A 173 -6.42 5.56 -41.93
C CYS A 173 -5.15 6.26 -41.45
N SER A 174 -4.46 6.96 -42.36
CA SER A 174 -3.34 7.85 -42.00
C SER A 174 -3.79 8.85 -40.91
N ALA A 175 -2.90 9.09 -39.94
CA ALA A 175 -3.12 10.09 -38.89
C ALA A 175 -3.53 11.44 -39.51
N PRO A 176 -4.44 12.22 -38.88
CA PRO A 176 -4.69 13.57 -39.33
C PRO A 176 -3.36 14.34 -39.22
N SER A 177 -2.78 14.66 -40.38
CA SER A 177 -1.59 15.49 -40.47
C SER A 177 -1.92 16.85 -39.86
N ALA A 178 -1.14 17.29 -38.88
CA ALA A 178 -1.25 18.60 -38.25
C ALA A 178 -0.81 19.76 -39.17
N THR A 179 -1.03 19.61 -40.47
CA THR A 179 -0.69 20.58 -41.51
C THR A 179 -1.83 20.57 -42.53
N ASP A 180 -2.90 21.28 -42.22
CA ASP A 180 -3.53 22.16 -43.22
C ASP A 180 -4.45 23.19 -42.52
N GLU A 181 -4.05 24.45 -42.63
CA GLU A 181 -4.85 25.68 -42.68
C GLU A 181 -6.30 25.62 -42.18
N GLY A 182 -6.56 26.11 -40.96
CA GLY A 182 -7.95 26.25 -40.47
C GLY A 182 -8.22 27.21 -39.30
N TRP A 183 -7.18 27.74 -38.64
CA TRP A 183 -7.37 28.73 -37.57
C TRP A 183 -6.34 29.86 -37.71
N ARG A 184 -6.58 30.78 -38.65
CA ARG A 184 -5.98 32.13 -38.55
C ARG A 184 -6.47 32.75 -37.25
N GLN A 185 -5.57 32.97 -36.31
CA GLN A 185 -5.82 33.90 -35.21
C GLN A 185 -5.94 35.33 -35.77
N PRO A 186 -6.90 36.15 -35.32
CA PRO A 186 -6.95 37.56 -35.68
C PRO A 186 -5.76 38.28 -35.04
N HIS A 187 -4.91 38.87 -35.87
CA HIS A 187 -3.87 39.80 -35.43
C HIS A 187 -4.54 41.05 -34.83
N MET A 188 -4.56 41.14 -33.50
CA MET A 188 -4.97 42.36 -32.79
C MET A 188 -3.73 43.26 -32.67
N THR A 189 -3.68 44.31 -33.50
CA THR A 189 -2.76 45.45 -33.34
C THR A 189 -3.06 46.18 -32.02
N PRO A 190 -2.05 46.57 -31.22
CA PRO A 190 -2.27 47.36 -30.01
C PRO A 190 -2.78 48.77 -30.35
N PRO A 191 -3.66 49.36 -29.54
CA PRO A 191 -4.13 50.73 -29.75
C PRO A 191 -3.03 51.75 -29.41
N GLU A 192 -2.90 52.73 -30.30
CA GLU A 192 -2.03 53.89 -30.16
C GLU A 192 -2.42 54.71 -28.91
N GLY A 193 -1.41 55.15 -28.17
CA GLY A 193 -1.59 56.04 -27.04
C GLY A 193 -1.87 57.47 -27.50
N GLU A 194 -3.09 57.93 -27.28
CA GLU A 194 -3.39 59.36 -27.19
C GLU A 194 -3.32 59.79 -25.73
N ASN A 195 -2.23 60.47 -25.36
CA ASN A 195 -2.20 61.37 -24.22
C ASN A 195 -1.68 62.71 -24.72
N GLY A 196 -2.61 63.63 -24.97
CA GLY A 196 -2.33 65.06 -25.03
C GLY A 196 -2.44 65.67 -23.64
N ALA A 197 -1.34 66.23 -23.15
CA ALA A 197 -1.23 67.43 -22.30
C ALA A 197 0.25 67.77 -22.15
#